data_AF-A0A2E3NLS2-F1
#
_entry.id   AF-A0A2E3NLS2-F1
#
_cell.length_a   1.000
_cell.length_b   1.000
_cell.length_c   1.000
_cell.angle_alpha   90.00
_cell.angle_beta   90.00
_cell.angle_gamma   90.00
#
_symmetry.space_group_name_H-M   'P 1'
#
loop_
_entity.id
_entity.type
_entity.pdbx_description
1 polymer ?
#
loop_
_entity_poly.entity_id
_entity_poly.type
_entity_poly.pdbx_seq_one_letter_code
_entity_poly.pdbx_strand_id
1 'polypeptide(L)'
;MEPDGRYTLYGDLARRDAAGLAAILVAKRLPVALVDETPSLAMALAARAGREEGPYLRTPEGFVLADAFAIREWLERVHPEPALLPATPVRRTCARLLEDWVELWLPHWPRRAWGTLERLGSHVAAAGFLLGPAPTRPDQLLAAWLETEVLVHPHARDHLAKFAPRLLRFGEDLLAAGEEVSQAPDDGDVIPISLLGVLEEIAADYHAYLALNHQALKGHEDEVRLDLGLGLQPIPVQTECEVRRVAIGRELTGHGRPGRRRVAGMLEPLGAWHALTLPPVLEDLDASDPRSL
;
A
#
# COMPACT_ATOMS: atom_id res chain seq x y z
N MET A 1 23.50 -3.25 -29.26
CA MET A 1 23.61 -3.64 -27.85
C MET A 1 22.18 -3.90 -27.42
N GLU A 2 21.76 -5.16 -27.34
CA GLU A 2 20.41 -5.46 -26.87
C GLU A 2 20.26 -4.90 -25.45
N PRO A 3 19.12 -4.27 -25.11
CA PRO A 3 18.88 -3.84 -23.74
C PRO A 3 18.97 -5.08 -22.83
N ASP A 4 19.70 -4.98 -21.71
CA ASP A 4 19.99 -6.06 -20.74
C ASP A 4 18.73 -6.61 -20.04
N GLY A 5 17.52 -6.30 -20.53
CA GLY A 5 16.22 -6.73 -19.99
C GLY A 5 15.97 -6.33 -18.53
N ARG A 6 16.87 -5.54 -17.93
CA ARG A 6 16.99 -5.33 -16.49
C ARG A 6 16.51 -3.95 -16.08
N TYR A 7 15.69 -3.89 -15.04
CA TYR A 7 15.30 -2.65 -14.37
C TYR A 7 16.46 -2.12 -13.52
N THR A 8 16.51 -0.80 -13.32
CA THR A 8 17.40 -0.20 -12.32
C THR A 8 16.57 0.59 -11.33
N LEU A 9 16.55 0.17 -10.07
CA LEU A 9 15.94 0.93 -8.98
C LEU A 9 17.02 1.81 -8.35
N TYR A 10 16.79 3.12 -8.42
CA TYR A 10 17.56 4.12 -7.71
C TYR A 10 16.80 4.44 -6.42
N GLY A 11 17.49 4.33 -5.29
CA GLY A 11 16.92 4.62 -3.99
C GLY A 11 17.74 4.01 -2.86
N ASP A 12 17.38 4.36 -1.63
CA ASP A 12 17.97 3.80 -0.41
C ASP A 12 17.02 2.74 0.17
N LEU A 13 17.46 1.48 0.25
CA LEU A 13 16.65 0.39 0.81
C LEU A 13 16.35 0.56 2.32
N ALA A 14 17.00 1.49 3.03
CA ALA A 14 16.59 1.88 4.36
C ALA A 14 15.28 2.68 4.37
N ARG A 15 14.85 3.22 3.23
CA ARG A 15 13.55 3.87 3.06
C ARG A 15 12.50 2.86 2.63
N ARG A 16 11.33 2.94 3.25
CA ARG A 16 10.19 2.04 3.01
C ARG A 16 9.73 2.02 1.56
N ASP A 17 9.64 3.18 0.92
CA ASP A 17 9.19 3.33 -0.47
C ASP A 17 10.07 2.52 -1.44
N ALA A 18 11.40 2.66 -1.34
CA ALA A 18 12.36 1.91 -2.15
C ALA A 18 12.36 0.41 -1.80
N ALA A 19 12.33 0.06 -0.50
CA ALA A 19 12.25 -1.33 -0.07
C ALA A 19 10.99 -2.03 -0.57
N GLY A 20 9.84 -1.36 -0.52
CA GLY A 20 8.56 -1.87 -1.03
C GLY A 20 8.57 -2.07 -2.54
N LEU A 21 9.15 -1.13 -3.30
CA LEU A 21 9.35 -1.30 -4.74
C LEU A 21 10.28 -2.46 -5.08
N ALA A 22 11.39 -2.60 -4.36
CA ALA A 22 12.32 -3.72 -4.55
C ALA A 22 11.62 -5.06 -4.29
N ALA A 23 10.85 -5.17 -3.21
CA ALA A 23 10.06 -6.35 -2.88
C ALA A 23 9.06 -6.70 -3.99
N ILE A 24 8.37 -5.71 -4.55
CA ILE A 24 7.43 -5.91 -5.67
C ILE A 24 8.13 -6.35 -6.95
N LEU A 25 9.29 -5.78 -7.29
CA LEU A 25 10.08 -6.20 -8.45
C LEU A 25 10.53 -7.66 -8.32
N VAL A 26 10.97 -8.06 -7.13
CA VAL A 26 11.33 -9.45 -6.79
C VAL A 26 10.11 -10.36 -6.90
N ALA A 27 8.98 -9.98 -6.30
CA ALA A 27 7.74 -10.75 -6.36
C ALA A 27 7.22 -10.91 -7.80
N LYS A 28 7.40 -9.88 -8.65
CA LYS A 28 7.09 -9.93 -10.09
C LYS A 28 8.15 -10.69 -10.92
N ARG A 29 9.21 -11.21 -10.28
CA ARG A 29 10.32 -11.94 -10.91
C ARG A 29 11.04 -11.12 -11.99
N LEU A 30 11.12 -9.80 -11.79
CA LEU A 30 11.77 -8.88 -12.72
C LEU A 30 13.23 -8.69 -12.32
N PRO A 31 14.20 -8.89 -13.24
CA PRO A 31 15.60 -8.60 -12.95
C PRO A 31 15.78 -7.12 -12.61
N VAL A 32 16.31 -6.84 -11.42
CA VAL A 32 16.55 -5.47 -10.93
C VAL A 32 17.98 -5.30 -10.47
N ALA A 33 18.60 -4.19 -10.87
CA ALA A 33 19.83 -3.67 -10.27
C ALA A 33 19.48 -2.56 -9.28
N LEU A 34 20.04 -2.63 -8.08
CA LEU A 34 19.91 -1.58 -7.06
C LEU A 34 21.09 -0.63 -7.17
N VAL A 35 20.81 0.67 -7.13
CA VAL A 35 21.84 1.72 -7.16
C VAL A 35 21.52 2.74 -6.08
N ASP A 36 22.42 2.87 -5.11
CA ASP A 36 22.32 3.92 -4.08
C ASP A 36 22.36 5.29 -4.75
N GLU A 37 21.43 6.16 -4.35
CA GLU A 37 21.36 7.51 -4.89
C GLU A 37 22.46 8.41 -4.32
N THR A 38 23.13 9.14 -5.20
CA THR A 38 23.94 10.31 -4.82
C THR A 38 23.14 11.58 -5.12
N PRO A 39 23.37 12.71 -4.43
CA PRO A 39 22.63 13.95 -4.68
C PRO A 39 22.67 14.40 -6.15
N SER A 40 23.81 14.25 -6.82
CA SER A 40 23.96 14.56 -8.25
C SER A 40 23.14 13.64 -9.16
N LEU A 41 23.02 12.35 -8.78
CA LEU A 41 22.23 11.38 -9.53
C LEU A 41 20.74 11.63 -9.32
N ALA A 42 20.30 11.87 -8.08
CA ALA A 42 18.92 12.22 -7.75
C ALA A 42 18.45 13.45 -8.54
N MET A 43 19.25 14.52 -8.60
CA MET A 43 18.91 15.71 -9.39
C MET A 43 18.76 15.40 -10.90
N ALA A 44 19.63 14.55 -11.46
CA ALA A 44 19.52 14.15 -12.87
C ALA A 44 18.31 13.25 -13.14
N LEU A 45 17.96 12.38 -12.20
CA LEU A 45 16.77 11.52 -12.26
C LEU A 45 15.49 12.34 -12.12
N ALA A 46 15.46 13.28 -11.16
CA ALA A 46 14.37 14.21 -10.95
C ALA A 46 14.03 15.01 -12.22
N ALA A 47 15.06 15.54 -12.89
CA ALA A 47 14.90 16.26 -14.15
C ALA A 47 14.31 15.39 -15.28
N ARG A 48 14.56 14.08 -15.27
CA ARG A 48 14.03 13.14 -16.26
C ARG A 48 12.62 12.65 -15.92
N ALA A 49 12.36 12.39 -14.65
CA ALA A 49 11.09 11.84 -14.19
C ALA A 49 10.03 12.92 -13.92
N GLY A 50 10.44 14.19 -13.78
CA GLY A 50 9.54 15.31 -13.48
C GLY A 50 9.05 15.35 -12.04
N ARG A 51 9.74 14.65 -11.11
CA ARG A 51 9.44 14.61 -9.67
C ARG A 51 10.75 14.76 -8.88
N GLU A 52 10.75 15.65 -7.89
CA GLU A 52 11.95 16.02 -7.13
C GLU A 52 12.48 14.91 -6.22
N GLU A 53 11.60 13.98 -5.81
CA GLU A 53 11.94 12.92 -4.87
C GLU A 53 11.78 11.53 -5.50
N GLY A 54 12.73 10.65 -5.19
CA GLY A 54 12.70 9.23 -5.50
C GLY A 54 11.88 8.42 -4.48
N PRO A 55 11.84 7.09 -4.62
CA PRO A 55 12.69 6.28 -5.50
C PRO A 55 12.38 6.44 -6.99
N TYR A 56 13.38 6.19 -7.83
CA TYR A 56 13.23 6.19 -9.28
C TYR A 56 13.43 4.80 -9.86
N LEU A 57 12.59 4.42 -10.83
CA LEU A 57 12.73 3.16 -11.55
C LEU A 57 13.07 3.44 -13.01
N ARG A 58 14.24 2.99 -13.47
CA ARG A 58 14.59 3.00 -14.89
C ARG A 58 14.20 1.66 -15.53
N THR A 59 13.42 1.74 -16.60
CA THR A 59 13.00 0.57 -17.39
C THR A 59 14.14 0.07 -18.29
N PRO A 60 14.08 -1.17 -18.80
CA PRO A 60 15.05 -1.69 -19.77
C PRO A 60 15.15 -0.83 -21.04
N GLU A 61 14.07 -0.17 -21.43
CA GLU A 61 13.99 0.75 -22.58
C GLU A 61 14.59 2.14 -22.29
N GLY A 62 14.93 2.43 -21.02
CA GLY A 62 15.61 3.65 -20.61
C GLY A 62 14.69 4.77 -20.10
N PHE A 63 13.38 4.54 -20.00
CA PHE A 63 12.46 5.49 -19.35
C PHE A 63 12.74 5.53 -17.85
N VAL A 64 12.61 6.70 -17.24
CA VAL A 64 12.74 6.88 -15.78
C VAL A 64 11.38 7.23 -15.23
N LEU A 65 10.88 6.39 -14.34
CA LEU A 65 9.63 6.56 -13.62
C LEU A 65 9.96 7.07 -12.20
N ALA A 66 9.06 7.86 -11.64
CA ALA A 66 9.07 8.32 -10.25
C ALA A 66 7.69 8.06 -9.64
N ASP A 67 7.56 8.34 -8.34
CA ASP A 67 6.39 8.07 -7.50
C ASP A 67 6.16 6.56 -7.32
N ALA A 68 6.38 6.08 -6.09
CA ALA A 68 6.32 4.64 -5.80
C ALA A 68 4.93 4.06 -6.07
N PHE A 69 3.85 4.82 -5.82
CA PHE A 69 2.49 4.36 -6.11
C PHE A 69 2.27 4.24 -7.61
N ALA A 70 2.61 5.28 -8.39
CA ALA A 70 2.49 5.27 -9.84
C ALA A 70 3.34 4.17 -10.51
N ILE A 71 4.57 3.94 -10.01
CA ILE A 71 5.44 2.86 -10.46
C ILE A 71 4.78 1.49 -10.25
N ARG A 72 4.17 1.24 -9.09
CA ARG A 72 3.49 -0.04 -8.81
C ARG A 72 2.28 -0.25 -9.69
N GLU A 73 1.49 0.79 -9.94
CA GLU A 73 0.38 0.72 -10.89
C GLU A 73 0.86 0.41 -12.31
N TRP A 74 1.95 1.05 -12.74
CA TRP A 74 2.55 0.78 -14.03
C TRP A 74 3.07 -0.65 -14.14
N LEU A 75 3.78 -1.14 -13.12
CA LEU A 75 4.30 -2.51 -13.08
C LEU A 75 3.19 -3.55 -13.15
N GLU A 76 2.08 -3.38 -12.41
CA GLU A 76 0.96 -4.33 -12.47
C GLU A 76 0.31 -4.40 -13.86
N ARG A 77 0.25 -3.26 -14.55
CA ARG A 77 -0.33 -3.18 -15.89
C ARG A 77 0.58 -3.76 -16.96
N VAL A 78 1.89 -3.50 -16.87
CA VAL A 78 2.87 -3.96 -17.87
C VAL A 78 3.30 -5.40 -17.62
N HIS A 79 3.34 -5.83 -16.36
CA HIS A 79 3.64 -7.18 -15.92
C HIS A 79 2.47 -7.73 -15.09
N PRO A 80 1.37 -8.14 -15.74
CA PRO A 80 0.18 -8.61 -15.03
C PRO A 80 0.44 -9.89 -14.24
N GLU A 81 1.42 -10.71 -14.65
CA GLU A 81 1.79 -11.95 -13.98
C GLU A 81 3.17 -11.86 -13.32
N PRO A 82 3.34 -12.39 -12.09
CA PRO A 82 2.28 -12.88 -11.20
C PRO A 82 1.38 -11.74 -10.69
N ALA A 83 0.07 -11.95 -10.65
CA ALA A 83 -0.87 -10.92 -10.17
C ALA A 83 -0.67 -10.63 -8.66
N LEU A 84 -0.31 -9.40 -8.32
CA LEU A 84 -0.16 -8.98 -6.92
C LEU A 84 -1.37 -8.21 -6.41
N LEU A 85 -2.27 -7.80 -7.32
CA LEU A 85 -3.52 -7.14 -6.97
C LEU A 85 -4.69 -8.05 -7.34
N PRO A 86 -5.58 -8.42 -6.41
CA PRO A 86 -6.71 -9.29 -6.71
C PRO A 86 -7.61 -8.74 -7.82
N ALA A 87 -8.23 -9.62 -8.59
CA ALA A 87 -9.16 -9.24 -9.66
C ALA A 87 -10.60 -9.04 -9.16
N THR A 88 -10.99 -9.71 -8.07
CA THR A 88 -12.37 -9.71 -7.60
C THR A 88 -12.67 -8.43 -6.79
N PRO A 89 -13.86 -7.81 -6.95
CA PRO A 89 -14.15 -6.49 -6.38
C PRO A 89 -13.89 -6.32 -4.88
N VAL A 90 -14.29 -7.28 -4.04
CA VAL A 90 -14.12 -7.20 -2.58
C VAL A 90 -12.66 -7.29 -2.20
N ARG A 91 -11.98 -8.35 -2.66
CA ARG A 91 -10.55 -8.56 -2.36
C ARG A 91 -9.70 -7.42 -2.89
N ARG A 92 -10.00 -6.93 -4.09
CA ARG A 92 -9.28 -5.82 -4.71
C ARG A 92 -9.45 -4.52 -3.93
N THR A 93 -10.68 -4.16 -3.55
CA THR A 93 -10.92 -2.96 -2.74
C THR A 93 -10.25 -3.06 -1.37
N CYS A 94 -10.32 -4.24 -0.73
CA CYS A 94 -9.63 -4.47 0.56
C CYS A 94 -8.11 -4.37 0.39
N ALA A 95 -7.55 -4.88 -0.70
CA ALA A 95 -6.13 -4.75 -1.00
C ALA A 95 -5.73 -3.27 -1.10
N ARG A 96 -6.51 -2.45 -1.81
CA ARG A 96 -6.26 -1.01 -1.91
C ARG A 96 -6.29 -0.31 -0.55
N LEU A 97 -7.33 -0.57 0.26
CA LEU A 97 -7.43 -0.01 1.61
C LEU A 97 -6.24 -0.41 2.49
N LEU A 98 -5.79 -1.66 2.42
CA LEU A 98 -4.61 -2.13 3.16
C LEU A 98 -3.31 -1.49 2.65
N GLU A 99 -3.16 -1.35 1.32
CA GLU A 99 -2.03 -0.67 0.69
C GLU A 99 -1.90 0.77 1.22
N ASP A 100 -3.00 1.51 1.13
CA ASP A 100 -3.14 2.87 1.62
C ASP A 100 -2.88 2.98 3.13
N TRP A 101 -3.49 2.11 3.93
CA TRP A 101 -3.35 2.11 5.39
C TRP A 101 -1.90 1.85 5.82
N VAL A 102 -1.24 0.87 5.20
CA VAL A 102 0.16 0.54 5.51
C VAL A 102 1.09 1.72 5.18
N GLU A 103 0.89 2.36 4.03
CA GLU A 103 1.80 3.40 3.56
C GLU A 103 1.52 4.78 4.13
N LEU A 104 0.24 5.18 4.16
CA LEU A 104 -0.15 6.53 4.51
C LEU A 104 -0.59 6.67 5.97
N TRP A 105 -0.91 5.59 6.67
CA TRP A 105 -1.51 5.68 8.00
C TRP A 105 -0.70 5.05 9.13
N LEU A 106 -0.24 3.81 8.99
CA LEU A 106 0.58 3.14 10.01
C LEU A 106 1.79 3.96 10.51
N PRO A 107 2.48 4.77 9.67
CA PRO A 107 3.58 5.62 10.14
C PRO A 107 3.14 6.72 11.10
N HIS A 108 1.86 7.14 11.03
CA HIS A 108 1.26 8.17 11.88
C HIS A 108 0.51 7.57 13.08
N TRP A 109 -0.07 6.37 12.93
CA TRP A 109 -0.94 5.72 13.92
C TRP A 109 -0.18 5.12 15.10
N PRO A 110 -0.62 5.41 16.35
CA PRO A 110 0.16 6.03 17.42
C PRO A 110 1.54 5.35 17.63
N ARG A 111 2.43 5.57 16.67
CA ARG A 111 3.84 5.17 16.56
C ARG A 111 4.22 3.80 17.17
N ARG A 112 3.33 2.79 17.07
CA ARG A 112 3.41 1.37 17.52
C ARG A 112 2.40 1.00 18.61
N ALA A 113 1.12 1.08 18.28
CA ALA A 113 0.12 0.32 19.03
C ALA A 113 0.44 -1.17 18.93
N TRP A 114 0.99 -1.75 20.00
CA TRP A 114 1.28 -3.18 20.08
C TRP A 114 0.05 -4.03 19.73
N GLY A 115 -1.14 -3.58 20.12
CA GLY A 115 -2.40 -4.22 19.74
C GLY A 115 -2.60 -4.40 18.23
N THR A 116 -2.21 -3.41 17.40
CA THR A 116 -2.29 -3.51 15.93
C THR A 116 -1.35 -4.59 15.41
N LEU A 117 -0.10 -4.61 15.88
CA LEU A 117 0.89 -5.60 15.49
C LEU A 117 0.54 -7.01 15.98
N GLU A 118 0.01 -7.14 17.20
CA GLU A 118 -0.49 -8.40 17.76
C GLU A 118 -1.67 -8.94 16.95
N ARG A 119 -2.59 -8.05 16.54
CA ARG A 119 -3.74 -8.39 15.70
C ARG A 119 -3.31 -8.81 14.30
N LEU A 120 -2.41 -8.07 13.66
CA LEU A 120 -1.81 -8.43 12.38
C LEU A 120 -1.09 -9.78 12.50
N GLY A 121 -0.30 -9.98 13.53
CA GLY A 121 0.40 -11.24 13.81
C GLY A 121 -0.53 -12.42 13.95
N SER A 122 -1.61 -12.26 14.71
CA SER A 122 -2.66 -13.29 14.87
C SER A 122 -3.36 -13.58 13.55
N HIS A 123 -3.64 -12.54 12.75
CA HIS A 123 -4.27 -12.69 11.45
C HIS A 123 -3.37 -13.45 10.45
N VAL A 124 -2.12 -13.02 10.24
CA VAL A 124 -1.20 -13.68 9.29
C VAL A 124 -0.86 -15.11 9.75
N ALA A 125 -0.82 -15.36 11.07
CA ALA A 125 -0.66 -16.73 11.58
C ALA A 125 -1.83 -17.65 11.20
N ALA A 126 -3.05 -17.12 11.09
CA ALA A 126 -4.24 -17.86 10.74
C ALA A 126 -4.49 -17.95 9.22
N ALA A 127 -4.20 -16.87 8.49
CA ALA A 127 -4.55 -16.72 7.07
C ALA A 127 -3.36 -16.96 6.10
N GLY A 128 -2.12 -16.92 6.59
CA GLY A 128 -0.91 -16.89 5.77
C GLY A 128 -0.47 -15.45 5.48
N PHE A 129 -1.23 -14.75 4.66
CA PHE A 129 -1.03 -13.35 4.27
C PHE A 129 -2.30 -12.52 4.50
N LEU A 130 -2.23 -11.21 4.25
CA LEU A 130 -3.30 -10.26 4.56
C LEU A 130 -4.64 -10.61 3.92
N LEU A 131 -4.64 -11.15 2.70
CA LEU A 131 -5.88 -11.52 1.99
C LEU A 131 -6.08 -13.03 1.85
N GLY A 132 -5.31 -13.83 2.58
CA GLY A 132 -5.40 -15.29 2.54
C GLY A 132 -4.05 -15.96 2.22
N PRO A 133 -4.05 -17.17 1.64
CA PRO A 133 -2.84 -17.98 1.51
C PRO A 133 -1.85 -17.51 0.43
N ALA A 134 -2.27 -16.62 -0.48
CA ALA A 134 -1.39 -16.06 -1.51
C ALA A 134 -1.02 -14.61 -1.19
N PRO A 135 0.26 -14.23 -1.32
CA PRO A 135 0.68 -12.87 -1.04
C PRO A 135 0.20 -11.90 -2.12
N THR A 136 -0.15 -10.72 -1.66
CA THR A 136 -0.62 -9.60 -2.48
C THR A 136 0.29 -8.40 -2.30
N ARG A 137 0.05 -7.33 -3.05
CA ARG A 137 0.86 -6.11 -2.97
C ARG A 137 0.90 -5.50 -1.56
N PRO A 138 -0.22 -5.40 -0.81
CA PRO A 138 -0.17 -4.96 0.59
C PRO A 138 0.80 -5.75 1.46
N ASP A 139 0.99 -7.05 1.22
CA ASP A 139 1.93 -7.87 1.98
C ASP A 139 3.38 -7.44 1.74
N GLN A 140 3.74 -7.12 0.49
CA GLN A 140 5.07 -6.61 0.14
C GLN A 140 5.36 -5.29 0.86
N LEU A 141 4.35 -4.41 0.95
CA LEU A 141 4.48 -3.11 1.61
C LEU A 141 4.51 -3.24 3.14
N LEU A 142 3.73 -4.17 3.69
CA LEU A 142 3.78 -4.48 5.12
C LEU A 142 5.17 -5.01 5.51
N ALA A 143 5.75 -5.91 4.71
CA ALA A 143 7.11 -6.39 4.95
C ALA A 143 8.14 -5.26 4.87
N ALA A 144 8.07 -4.41 3.85
CA ALA A 144 8.95 -3.25 3.74
C ALA A 144 8.85 -2.32 4.96
N TRP A 145 7.63 -2.03 5.42
CA TRP A 145 7.42 -1.22 6.62
C TRP A 145 7.97 -1.90 7.89
N LEU A 146 7.73 -3.20 8.06
CA LEU A 146 8.26 -3.97 9.18
C LEU A 146 9.79 -3.90 9.21
N GLU A 147 10.45 -4.21 8.10
CA GLU A 147 11.92 -4.28 8.01
C GLU A 147 12.59 -2.92 8.20
N THR A 148 12.00 -1.85 7.66
CA THR A 148 12.64 -0.51 7.65
C THR A 148 12.28 0.34 8.87
N GLU A 149 11.10 0.17 9.47
CA GLU A 149 10.61 1.07 10.52
C GLU A 149 10.32 0.39 11.85
N VAL A 150 10.09 -0.94 11.88
CA VAL A 150 9.71 -1.66 13.10
C VAL A 150 10.86 -2.51 13.63
N LEU A 151 11.35 -3.44 12.81
CA LEU A 151 12.33 -4.47 13.17
C LEU A 151 13.74 -3.91 13.38
N VAL A 152 14.01 -2.69 12.90
CA VAL A 152 15.24 -1.94 13.22
C VAL A 152 15.36 -1.66 14.73
N HIS A 153 14.27 -1.75 15.50
CA HIS A 153 14.28 -1.52 16.94
C HIS A 153 14.31 -2.83 17.75
N PRO A 154 15.31 -3.03 18.65
CA PRO A 154 15.41 -4.24 19.48
C PRO A 154 14.16 -4.54 20.32
N HIS A 155 13.58 -3.52 20.97
CA HIS A 155 12.39 -3.72 21.81
C HIS A 155 11.16 -4.18 21.01
N ALA A 156 11.04 -3.74 19.75
CA ALA A 156 9.96 -4.18 18.87
C ALA A 156 10.17 -5.65 18.49
N ARG A 157 11.40 -6.06 18.18
CA ARG A 157 11.73 -7.47 17.94
C ARG A 157 11.43 -8.36 19.14
N ASP A 158 11.81 -7.94 20.35
CA ASP A 158 11.56 -8.67 21.59
C ASP A 158 10.06 -8.83 21.90
N HIS A 159 9.28 -7.79 21.58
CA HIS A 159 7.83 -7.80 21.73
C HIS A 159 7.19 -8.75 20.70
N LEU A 160 7.50 -8.59 19.42
CA LEU A 160 6.96 -9.43 18.34
C LEU A 160 7.35 -10.90 18.51
N ALA A 161 8.54 -11.20 19.01
CA ALA A 161 8.95 -12.58 19.30
C ALA A 161 7.99 -13.30 20.27
N LYS A 162 7.35 -12.55 21.17
CA LYS A 162 6.43 -13.09 22.19
C LYS A 162 5.00 -13.15 21.69
N PHE A 163 4.54 -12.09 21.03
CA PHE A 163 3.11 -11.89 20.76
C PHE A 163 2.71 -12.00 19.29
N ALA A 164 3.64 -11.83 18.36
CA ALA A 164 3.40 -11.87 16.93
C ALA A 164 4.61 -12.44 16.14
N PRO A 165 5.10 -13.65 16.46
CA PRO A 165 6.37 -14.15 15.94
C PRO A 165 6.37 -14.33 14.42
N ARG A 166 5.19 -14.49 13.80
CA ARG A 166 5.06 -14.54 12.34
C ARG A 166 5.48 -13.23 11.65
N LEU A 167 5.27 -12.07 12.29
CA LEU A 167 5.69 -10.79 11.72
C LEU A 167 7.22 -10.63 11.67
N LEU A 168 7.98 -11.34 12.52
CA LEU A 168 9.45 -11.34 12.45
C LEU A 168 9.99 -12.07 11.23
N ARG A 169 9.22 -13.03 10.69
CA ARG A 169 9.63 -13.90 9.58
C ARG A 169 8.85 -13.59 8.31
N PHE A 170 8.08 -12.50 8.30
CA PHE A 170 7.14 -12.22 7.23
C PHE A 170 7.84 -11.99 5.89
N GLY A 171 9.00 -11.32 5.88
CA GLY A 171 9.83 -11.19 4.68
C GLY A 171 10.34 -12.53 4.16
N GLU A 172 10.76 -13.45 5.04
CA GLU A 172 11.17 -14.81 4.66
C GLU A 172 10.01 -15.60 4.07
N ASP A 173 8.83 -15.52 4.69
CA ASP A 173 7.61 -16.19 4.26
C ASP A 173 7.19 -15.70 2.85
N LEU A 174 7.36 -14.40 2.54
CA LEU A 174 7.10 -13.83 1.21
C LEU A 174 8.08 -14.32 0.14
N LEU A 175 9.39 -14.39 0.47
CA LEU A 175 10.39 -14.89 -0.46
C LEU A 175 10.15 -16.36 -0.79
N ALA A 176 9.84 -17.19 0.22
CA ALA A 176 9.52 -18.59 0.03
C ALA A 176 8.26 -18.78 -0.84
N ALA A 177 7.20 -17.99 -0.61
CA ALA A 177 5.99 -18.04 -1.42
C ALA A 177 6.21 -17.62 -2.89
N GLY A 178 7.16 -16.72 -3.16
CA GLY A 178 7.51 -16.29 -4.52
C GLY A 178 8.23 -17.37 -5.34
N GLU A 179 8.93 -18.30 -4.68
CA GLU A 179 9.61 -19.44 -5.31
C GLU A 179 8.64 -20.57 -5.68
N GLU A 180 7.56 -20.75 -4.91
CA GLU A 180 6.52 -21.73 -5.20
C GLU A 180 5.69 -21.25 -6.42
N VAL A 181 5.69 -22.04 -7.51
CA VAL A 181 4.84 -21.79 -8.67
C VAL A 181 3.42 -22.17 -8.31
N SER A 182 2.69 -21.27 -7.68
CA SER A 182 1.27 -21.46 -7.40
C SER A 182 0.47 -20.32 -8.00
N GLN A 183 -0.46 -20.67 -8.89
CA GLN A 183 -1.57 -19.77 -9.18
C GLN A 183 -2.24 -19.46 -7.85
N ALA A 184 -2.48 -18.18 -7.56
CA ALA A 184 -3.23 -17.80 -6.37
C ALA A 184 -4.53 -18.64 -6.36
N PRO A 185 -4.83 -19.38 -5.27
CA PRO A 185 -6.03 -20.19 -5.23
C PRO A 185 -7.24 -19.31 -5.52
N ASP A 186 -8.22 -19.86 -6.25
CA ASP A 186 -9.51 -19.22 -6.47
C ASP A 186 -10.28 -19.21 -5.14
N ASP A 187 -9.90 -18.28 -4.27
CA ASP A 187 -10.55 -18.02 -2.99
C ASP A 187 -11.93 -17.37 -3.19
N GLY A 188 -12.38 -17.18 -4.43
CA GLY A 188 -13.58 -16.40 -4.75
C GLY A 188 -13.44 -14.92 -4.36
N ASP A 189 -14.59 -14.24 -4.18
CA ASP A 189 -14.65 -12.81 -3.82
C ASP A 189 -14.84 -12.62 -2.31
N VAL A 190 -14.08 -13.36 -1.49
CA VAL A 190 -14.14 -13.31 -0.02
C VAL A 190 -12.77 -13.01 0.61
N ILE A 191 -12.80 -12.52 1.84
CA ILE A 191 -11.62 -12.24 2.67
C ILE A 191 -11.62 -13.12 3.92
N PRO A 192 -10.46 -13.38 4.55
CA PRO A 192 -10.40 -14.15 5.78
C PRO A 192 -11.18 -13.47 6.90
N ILE A 193 -11.96 -14.24 7.68
CA ILE A 193 -12.73 -13.71 8.83
C ILE A 193 -11.80 -13.06 9.86
N SER A 194 -10.58 -13.58 10.02
CA SER A 194 -9.57 -13.01 10.93
C SER A 194 -9.12 -11.60 10.54
N LEU A 195 -9.35 -11.18 9.29
CA LEU A 195 -9.02 -9.83 8.82
C LEU A 195 -10.03 -8.78 9.30
N LEU A 196 -11.26 -9.19 9.67
CA LEU A 196 -12.33 -8.26 10.01
C LEU A 196 -11.92 -7.28 11.13
N GLY A 197 -11.24 -7.78 12.17
CA GLY A 197 -10.78 -6.91 13.24
C GLY A 197 -9.73 -5.88 12.82
N VAL A 198 -8.95 -6.15 11.77
CA VAL A 198 -8.02 -5.17 11.18
C VAL A 198 -8.80 -4.14 10.35
N LEU A 199 -9.79 -4.59 9.58
CA LEU A 199 -10.65 -3.67 8.80
C LEU A 199 -11.51 -2.77 9.70
N GLU A 200 -11.96 -3.25 10.85
CA GLU A 200 -12.64 -2.44 11.87
C GLU A 200 -11.71 -1.34 12.42
N GLU A 201 -10.44 -1.66 12.62
CA GLU A 201 -9.42 -0.69 13.02
C GLU A 201 -9.24 0.36 11.91
N ILE A 202 -9.01 -0.07 10.67
CA ILE A 202 -8.93 0.79 9.46
C ILE A 202 -10.14 1.72 9.34
N ALA A 203 -11.33 1.19 9.63
CA ALA A 203 -12.57 1.95 9.56
C ALA A 203 -12.64 3.05 10.62
N ALA A 204 -12.26 2.72 11.86
CA ALA A 204 -12.29 3.63 12.99
C ALA A 204 -11.24 4.74 12.88
N ASP A 205 -10.12 4.47 12.20
CA ASP A 205 -8.99 5.37 12.11
C ASP A 205 -8.80 6.05 10.75
N TYR A 206 -8.13 5.39 9.82
CA TYR A 206 -7.71 5.89 8.53
C TYR A 206 -8.92 6.29 7.69
N HIS A 207 -9.95 5.45 7.65
CA HIS A 207 -11.13 5.75 6.86
C HIS A 207 -11.95 6.91 7.44
N ALA A 208 -12.01 7.03 8.78
CA ALA A 208 -12.57 8.20 9.43
C ALA A 208 -11.75 9.46 9.10
N TYR A 209 -10.42 9.35 9.13
CA TYR A 209 -9.53 10.42 8.69
C TYR A 209 -9.76 10.80 7.23
N LEU A 210 -9.93 9.86 6.30
CA LEU A 210 -10.18 10.16 4.88
C LEU A 210 -11.42 11.04 4.68
N ALA A 211 -12.49 10.80 5.43
CA ALA A 211 -13.70 11.61 5.36
C ALA A 211 -13.45 13.04 5.89
N LEU A 212 -12.71 13.18 6.99
CA LEU A 212 -12.35 14.48 7.56
C LEU A 212 -11.36 15.23 6.66
N ASN A 213 -10.34 14.55 6.13
CA ASN A 213 -9.34 15.09 5.22
C ASN A 213 -9.99 15.67 3.97
N HIS A 214 -10.96 14.95 3.40
CA HIS A 214 -11.77 15.43 2.29
C HIS A 214 -12.53 16.72 2.62
N GLN A 215 -13.16 16.78 3.81
CA GLN A 215 -13.88 17.98 4.26
C GLN A 215 -12.93 19.16 4.47
N ALA A 216 -11.79 18.92 5.11
CA ALA A 216 -10.77 19.93 5.38
C ALA A 216 -10.14 20.48 4.09
N LEU A 217 -9.82 19.63 3.11
CA LEU A 217 -9.37 20.06 1.79
C LEU A 217 -10.38 20.98 1.11
N LYS A 218 -11.68 20.66 1.22
CA LYS A 218 -12.76 21.48 0.66
C LYS A 218 -12.90 22.82 1.39
N GLY A 219 -12.60 22.83 2.68
CA GLY A 219 -12.59 24.02 3.53
C GLY A 219 -11.31 24.85 3.45
N HIS A 220 -10.29 24.39 2.71
CA HIS A 220 -8.92 24.93 2.74
C HIS A 220 -8.34 24.99 4.17
N GLU A 221 -8.59 23.93 4.95
CA GLU A 221 -8.02 23.73 6.27
C GLU A 221 -6.72 22.91 6.15
N ASP A 222 -5.77 23.14 7.06
CA ASP A 222 -4.46 22.46 7.06
C ASP A 222 -4.40 21.26 8.03
N GLU A 223 -5.40 21.10 8.90
CA GLU A 223 -5.44 20.06 9.94
C GLU A 223 -6.86 19.53 10.14
N VAL A 224 -6.96 18.26 10.54
CA VAL A 224 -8.19 17.62 11.02
C VAL A 224 -8.05 17.19 12.47
N ARG A 225 -9.17 17.12 13.22
CA ARG A 225 -9.20 16.62 14.59
C ARG A 225 -9.82 15.23 14.64
N LEU A 226 -9.05 14.23 15.07
CA LEU A 226 -9.52 12.85 15.21
C LEU A 226 -9.08 12.28 16.56
N ASP A 227 -9.96 11.50 17.20
CA ASP A 227 -9.64 10.79 18.44
C ASP A 227 -9.19 9.37 18.12
N LEU A 228 -7.94 9.08 18.45
CA LEU A 228 -7.29 7.80 18.17
C LEU A 228 -7.28 6.86 19.39
N GLY A 229 -8.14 7.12 20.38
CA GLY A 229 -8.08 6.51 21.70
C GLY A 229 -7.06 7.17 22.64
N LEU A 230 -6.45 8.27 22.20
CA LEU A 230 -5.50 9.10 22.97
C LEU A 230 -6.02 10.53 23.17
N GLY A 231 -7.34 10.72 22.99
CA GLY A 231 -7.98 12.02 22.93
C GLY A 231 -7.87 12.66 21.54
N LEU A 232 -8.60 13.76 21.33
CA LEU A 232 -8.60 14.50 20.07
C LEU A 232 -7.23 15.09 19.74
N GLN A 233 -6.59 14.58 18.68
CA GLN A 233 -5.30 15.06 18.19
C GLN A 233 -5.47 15.82 16.86
N PRO A 234 -4.69 16.89 16.62
CA PRO A 234 -4.55 17.46 15.28
C PRO A 234 -3.72 16.52 14.40
N ILE A 235 -4.22 16.25 13.19
CA ILE A 235 -3.54 15.47 12.16
C ILE A 235 -3.47 16.34 10.90
N PRO A 236 -2.30 16.49 10.26
CA PRO A 236 -2.19 17.27 9.04
C PRO A 236 -3.10 16.76 7.93
N VAL A 237 -3.64 17.69 7.15
CA VAL A 237 -4.32 17.37 5.89
C VAL A 237 -3.29 16.87 4.88
N GLN A 238 -3.64 15.82 4.15
CA GLN A 238 -2.79 15.20 3.15
C GLN A 238 -3.51 15.09 1.81
N THR A 239 -2.99 15.81 0.82
CA THR A 239 -3.47 15.75 -0.57
C THR A 239 -3.34 14.34 -1.15
N GLU A 240 -2.25 13.63 -0.83
CA GLU A 240 -2.00 12.26 -1.32
C GLU A 240 -3.11 11.28 -0.90
N CYS A 241 -3.59 11.37 0.34
CA CYS A 241 -4.72 10.57 0.83
C CYS A 241 -5.99 10.80 -0.01
N GLU A 242 -6.26 12.04 -0.43
CA GLU A 242 -7.41 12.35 -1.29
C GLU A 242 -7.21 11.81 -2.71
N VAL A 243 -6.00 11.90 -3.27
CA VAL A 243 -5.68 11.31 -4.59
C VAL A 243 -5.91 9.80 -4.58
N ARG A 244 -5.40 9.07 -3.58
CA ARG A 244 -5.59 7.62 -3.46
C ARG A 244 -7.04 7.23 -3.20
N ARG A 245 -7.74 7.94 -2.32
CA ARG A 245 -9.19 7.73 -2.08
C ARG A 245 -10.00 7.86 -3.37
N VAL A 246 -9.73 8.89 -4.18
CA VAL A 246 -10.39 9.10 -5.47
C VAL A 246 -10.07 7.97 -6.45
N ALA A 247 -8.82 7.50 -6.49
CA ALA A 247 -8.43 6.35 -7.31
C ALA A 247 -9.23 5.08 -6.94
N ILE A 248 -9.38 4.78 -5.65
CA ILE A 248 -10.20 3.66 -5.17
C ILE A 248 -11.68 3.86 -5.56
N GLY A 249 -12.23 5.07 -5.39
CA GLY A 249 -13.61 5.39 -5.79
C GLY A 249 -13.88 5.20 -7.29
N ARG A 250 -12.90 5.56 -8.14
CA ARG A 250 -12.94 5.32 -9.60
C ARG A 250 -12.92 3.82 -9.90
N GLU A 251 -12.06 3.06 -9.24
CA GLU A 251 -11.95 1.60 -9.41
C GLU A 251 -13.26 0.88 -8.99
N LEU A 252 -13.86 1.30 -7.87
CA LEU A 252 -15.17 0.83 -7.40
C LEU A 252 -16.28 1.03 -8.44
N THR A 253 -16.24 2.16 -9.16
CA THR A 253 -17.20 2.45 -10.23
C THR A 253 -16.99 1.51 -11.43
N GLY A 254 -15.73 1.16 -11.73
CA GLY A 254 -15.35 0.23 -12.79
C GLY A 254 -15.87 -1.21 -12.59
N HIS A 255 -16.10 -1.64 -11.34
CA HIS A 255 -16.65 -2.97 -11.03
C HIS A 255 -18.13 -3.18 -11.40
N GLY A 256 -18.82 -2.11 -11.81
CA GLY A 256 -20.26 -2.14 -12.11
C GLY A 256 -21.14 -2.37 -10.87
N ARG A 257 -22.46 -2.34 -11.08
CA ARG A 257 -23.45 -2.41 -9.98
C ARG A 257 -23.35 -3.67 -9.11
N PRO A 258 -23.15 -4.89 -9.66
CA PRO A 258 -23.05 -6.11 -8.83
C PRO A 258 -21.78 -6.12 -7.97
N GLY A 259 -20.63 -5.75 -8.53
CA GLY A 259 -19.37 -5.69 -7.80
C GLY A 259 -19.43 -4.66 -6.67
N ARG A 260 -19.89 -3.44 -6.98
CA ARG A 260 -20.06 -2.37 -5.99
C ARG A 260 -20.98 -2.78 -4.84
N ARG A 261 -22.07 -3.52 -5.11
CA ARG A 261 -22.96 -4.04 -4.06
C ARG A 261 -22.27 -5.05 -3.14
N ARG A 262 -21.41 -5.92 -3.67
CA ARG A 262 -20.65 -6.87 -2.84
C ARG A 262 -19.65 -6.15 -1.96
N VAL A 263 -18.94 -5.17 -2.51
CA VAL A 263 -17.99 -4.35 -1.72
C VAL A 263 -18.71 -3.58 -0.63
N ALA A 264 -19.81 -2.90 -0.96
CA ALA A 264 -20.65 -2.20 0.02
C ALA A 264 -21.14 -3.15 1.12
N GLY A 265 -21.63 -4.34 0.76
CA GLY A 265 -22.06 -5.35 1.73
C GLY A 265 -20.96 -5.82 2.69
N MET A 266 -19.69 -5.72 2.30
CA MET A 266 -18.54 -6.02 3.17
C MET A 266 -18.14 -4.80 4.01
N LEU A 267 -18.00 -3.62 3.40
CA LEU A 267 -17.37 -2.46 4.04
C LEU A 267 -18.36 -1.55 4.78
N GLU A 268 -19.64 -1.49 4.40
CA GLU A 268 -20.65 -0.66 5.09
C GLU A 268 -20.83 -1.08 6.55
N PRO A 269 -20.98 -2.38 6.90
CA PRO A 269 -21.13 -2.79 8.30
C PRO A 269 -19.92 -2.47 9.18
N LEU A 270 -18.73 -2.38 8.58
CA LEU A 270 -17.48 -2.06 9.26
C LEU A 270 -17.26 -0.54 9.42
N GLY A 271 -18.00 0.29 8.67
CA GLY A 271 -17.78 1.73 8.59
C GLY A 271 -16.76 2.16 7.54
N ALA A 272 -16.11 1.22 6.83
CA ALA A 272 -15.06 1.46 5.83
C ALA A 272 -15.59 1.78 4.41
N TRP A 273 -16.82 2.28 4.28
CA TRP A 273 -17.45 2.55 2.98
C TRP A 273 -17.54 4.03 2.61
N HIS A 274 -18.02 4.87 3.55
CA HIS A 274 -18.47 6.22 3.23
C HIS A 274 -17.44 7.09 2.49
N ALA A 275 -16.20 7.19 2.99
CA ALA A 275 -15.16 8.03 2.41
C ALA A 275 -14.84 7.66 0.94
N LEU A 276 -14.90 6.38 0.59
CA LEU A 276 -14.63 5.90 -0.78
C LEU A 276 -15.71 6.32 -1.79
N THR A 277 -16.86 6.79 -1.31
CA THR A 277 -18.00 7.21 -2.15
C THR A 277 -18.17 8.72 -2.24
N LEU A 278 -17.36 9.49 -1.51
CA LEU A 278 -17.37 10.95 -1.59
C LEU A 278 -16.88 11.41 -2.97
N PRO A 279 -17.44 12.50 -3.53
CA PRO A 279 -16.93 13.08 -4.77
C PRO A 279 -15.46 13.51 -4.62
N PRO A 280 -14.69 13.65 -5.70
CA PRO A 280 -13.37 14.26 -5.63
C PRO A 280 -13.50 15.75 -5.24
N VAL A 281 -12.59 16.26 -4.41
CA VAL A 281 -12.47 17.70 -4.09
C VAL A 281 -11.34 18.38 -4.86
N LEU A 282 -10.35 17.62 -5.31
CA LEU A 282 -9.26 18.15 -6.14
C LEU A 282 -9.75 18.24 -7.60
N GLU A 283 -9.96 19.47 -8.08
CA GLU A 283 -10.52 19.77 -9.41
C GLU A 283 -9.55 19.47 -10.57
N ASP A 284 -8.25 19.27 -10.29
CA ASP A 284 -7.18 19.12 -11.30
C ASP A 284 -6.71 17.68 -11.58
N LEU A 285 -7.42 16.64 -11.12
CA LEU A 285 -7.12 15.26 -11.51
C LEU A 285 -7.64 14.97 -12.94
N ASP A 286 -7.00 15.60 -13.94
CA ASP A 286 -7.23 15.35 -15.36
C ASP A 286 -7.07 13.85 -15.64
N ALA A 287 -8.17 13.22 -16.07
CA ALA A 287 -8.24 11.79 -16.36
C ALA A 287 -7.33 11.36 -17.53
N SER A 288 -6.71 12.31 -18.24
CA SER A 288 -5.80 12.08 -19.36
C SER A 288 -4.33 12.37 -19.06
N ASP A 289 -3.99 12.95 -17.90
CA ASP A 289 -2.59 13.23 -17.53
C ASP A 289 -1.97 12.02 -16.79
N PRO A 290 -0.99 11.30 -17.36
CA PRO A 290 -0.33 10.19 -16.70
C PRO A 290 0.52 10.59 -15.48
N ARG A 291 0.67 11.90 -15.20
CA ARG A 291 1.38 12.44 -14.02
C ARG A 291 0.46 12.76 -12.84
N SER A 292 -0.86 12.67 -13.02
CA SER A 292 -1.87 12.86 -11.97
C SER A 292 -2.16 11.57 -11.18
N LEU A 293 -1.31 10.55 -11.37
CA LEU A 293 -1.21 9.33 -10.56
C LEU A 293 0.08 9.36 -9.74
#